data_AF-A0A2C5YI41-F1
#
_entry.id   AF-A0A2C5YI41-F1
#
_cell.length_a   1.000
_cell.length_b   1.000
_cell.length_c   1.000
_cell.angle_alpha   90.00
_cell.angle_beta   90.00
_cell.angle_gamma   90.00
#
_symmetry.space_group_name_H-M   'P 1'
#
loop_
_entity.id
_entity.type
_entity.pdbx_description
1 polymer ?
#
loop_
_entity_poly.entity_id
_entity_poly.type
_entity_poly.pdbx_seq_one_letter_code
_entity_poly.pdbx_strand_id
1 'polypeptide(L)'
;MVTTPDLAIAKAALTATLLRADPTSLSRAAIAEFLQLLDNTLDECSRPNVQKCKNWIVANAAASSGRNATLGKYLVALSESMETDFDRPSVRRRRLHVLYVASDVLHHVVTRQGLRDFSRAWEAHLPAVVAAASTFEKYPRHLAKVRDLIALWEERAYVPPALVTRIREAFTRASDKDSGTRIQMSSEALKLAKEAPFVLPASHGDASAPWSDLPAASWLAHLDPNSAMPMSRSLLRPIQLRPGPAKEALAKLVKATLSDADDLYRKGRLQERAAVDFTLLGEMRKPREASSATGLADANTEVP
;
A
#
# COMPACT_ATOMS: atom_id res chain seq x y z
N MET A 1 -3.42 -6.81 10.33
CA MET A 1 -2.78 -5.85 9.40
C MET A 1 -2.91 -6.41 7.99
N VAL A 2 -3.33 -5.60 7.01
CA VAL A 2 -3.32 -5.98 5.60
C VAL A 2 -1.90 -5.74 5.09
N THR A 3 -1.25 -6.78 4.57
CA THR A 3 0.07 -6.65 3.95
C THR A 3 -0.07 -6.03 2.57
N THR A 4 0.19 -4.72 2.48
CA THR A 4 0.33 -4.05 1.19
C THR A 4 1.68 -4.39 0.55
N PRO A 5 1.81 -4.33 -0.79
CA PRO A 5 3.09 -4.56 -1.47
C PRO A 5 4.20 -3.66 -0.92
N ASP A 6 3.92 -2.38 -0.69
CA ASP A 6 4.88 -1.42 -0.16
C ASP A 6 5.32 -1.76 1.28
N LEU A 7 4.39 -2.21 2.13
CA LEU A 7 4.73 -2.69 3.46
C LEU A 7 5.60 -3.95 3.40
N ALA A 8 5.29 -4.89 2.52
CA ALA A 8 6.07 -6.11 2.35
C ALA A 8 7.51 -5.80 1.88
N ILE A 9 7.65 -4.90 0.91
CA ILE A 9 8.95 -4.44 0.39
C ILE A 9 9.74 -3.72 1.48
N ALA A 10 9.12 -2.79 2.21
CA ALA A 10 9.80 -2.03 3.26
C ALA A 10 10.21 -2.93 4.43
N LYS A 11 9.36 -3.89 4.82
CA LYS A 11 9.66 -4.91 5.85
C LYS A 11 10.81 -5.80 5.42
N ALA A 12 10.82 -6.26 4.17
CA ALA A 12 11.92 -7.06 3.62
C ALA A 12 13.24 -6.28 3.60
N ALA A 13 13.20 -5.00 3.18
CA ALA A 13 14.36 -4.12 3.19
C ALA A 13 14.92 -3.90 4.60
N LEU A 14 14.06 -3.60 5.58
CA LEU A 14 14.46 -3.47 6.98
C LEU A 14 15.04 -4.78 7.54
N THR A 15 14.41 -5.91 7.24
CA THR A 15 14.92 -7.22 7.67
C THR A 15 16.29 -7.49 7.07
N ALA A 16 16.48 -7.19 5.79
CA ALA A 16 17.76 -7.38 5.11
C ALA A 16 18.87 -6.50 5.69
N THR A 17 18.59 -5.23 6.04
CA THR A 17 19.59 -4.34 6.66
C THR A 17 19.94 -4.73 8.09
N LEU A 18 18.98 -5.28 8.85
CA LEU A 18 19.20 -5.78 10.21
C LEU A 18 19.98 -7.12 10.24
N LEU A 19 19.88 -7.92 9.18
CA LEU A 19 20.66 -9.16 9.02
C LEU A 19 22.12 -8.89 8.64
N ARG A 20 22.42 -7.75 8.03
CA ARG A 20 23.80 -7.37 7.69
C ARG A 20 24.60 -7.06 8.94
N ALA A 21 25.90 -7.36 8.91
CA ALA A 21 26.85 -7.01 9.97
C ALA A 21 27.18 -5.51 9.94
N ASP A 22 26.22 -4.67 10.34
CA ASP A 22 26.38 -3.22 10.43
C ASP A 22 25.44 -2.63 11.50
N PRO A 23 25.86 -2.46 12.77
CA PRO A 23 27.18 -2.77 13.33
C PRO A 23 27.38 -4.27 13.64
N THR A 24 26.31 -4.98 14.01
CA THR A 24 26.32 -6.42 14.34
C THR A 24 25.09 -7.09 13.74
N SER A 25 25.25 -8.26 13.13
CA SER A 25 24.12 -8.99 12.53
C SER A 25 23.13 -9.45 13.59
N LEU A 26 21.84 -9.24 13.35
CA LEU A 26 20.77 -9.72 14.24
C LEU A 26 20.20 -11.04 13.74
N SER A 27 19.68 -11.87 14.66
CA SER A 27 18.98 -13.09 14.28
C SER A 27 17.58 -12.78 13.72
N ARG A 28 17.06 -13.66 12.86
CA ARG A 28 15.67 -13.55 12.36
C ARG A 28 14.66 -13.56 13.51
N ALA A 29 14.93 -14.29 14.58
CA ALA A 29 14.09 -14.34 15.78
C ALA A 29 14.03 -12.97 16.47
N ALA A 30 15.18 -12.33 16.71
CA ALA A 30 15.22 -11.00 17.34
C ALA A 30 14.50 -9.92 16.50
N ILE A 31 14.59 -10.02 15.17
CA ILE A 31 13.86 -9.13 14.25
C ILE A 31 12.35 -9.38 14.33
N ALA A 32 11.92 -10.65 14.34
CA ALA A 32 10.51 -11.01 14.47
C ALA A 32 9.92 -10.56 15.82
N GLU A 33 10.66 -10.73 16.92
CA GLU A 33 10.30 -10.24 18.25
C GLU A 33 10.12 -8.72 18.27
N PHE A 34 11.01 -7.97 17.60
CA PHE A 34 10.86 -6.52 17.48
C PHE A 34 9.61 -6.13 16.70
N LEU A 35 9.34 -6.77 15.56
CA LEU A 35 8.16 -6.48 14.76
C LEU A 35 6.88 -6.75 15.56
N GLN A 36 6.85 -7.86 16.32
CA GLN A 36 5.75 -8.17 17.23
C GLN A 36 5.64 -7.14 18.37
N LEU A 37 6.77 -6.73 18.95
CA LEU A 37 6.80 -5.69 19.98
C LEU A 37 6.25 -4.35 19.46
N LEU A 38 6.58 -3.99 18.22
CA LEU A 38 6.05 -2.81 17.57
C LEU A 38 4.53 -2.93 17.39
N ASP A 39 4.04 -4.05 16.83
CA ASP A 39 2.60 -4.29 16.67
C ASP A 39 1.86 -4.21 18.02
N ASN A 40 2.39 -4.86 19.05
CA ASN A 40 1.84 -4.78 20.42
C ASN A 40 1.83 -3.34 20.95
N THR A 41 2.84 -2.53 20.63
CA THR A 41 2.90 -1.11 21.04
C THR A 41 1.88 -0.26 20.29
N LEU A 42 1.61 -0.59 19.03
CA LEU A 42 0.57 0.08 18.25
C LEU A 42 -0.83 -0.29 18.75
N ASP A 43 -1.01 -1.51 19.24
CA ASP A 43 -2.29 -1.97 19.80
C ASP A 43 -2.51 -1.48 21.24
N GLU A 44 -1.46 -1.48 22.04
CA GLU A 44 -1.45 -0.98 23.41
C GLU A 44 -0.30 0.02 23.61
N CYS A 45 -0.59 1.30 23.37
CA CYS A 45 0.37 2.38 23.55
C CYS A 45 0.52 2.74 25.04
N SER A 46 1.20 1.88 25.78
CA SER A 46 1.58 2.08 27.17
C SER A 46 3.03 2.60 27.26
N ARG A 47 3.37 3.28 28.37
CA ARG A 47 4.75 3.73 28.60
C ARG A 47 5.75 2.56 28.52
N PRO A 48 5.52 1.39 29.15
CA PRO A 48 6.44 0.26 29.04
C PRO A 48 6.67 -0.22 27.61
N ASN A 49 5.62 -0.32 26.80
CA ASN A 49 5.71 -0.80 25.41
C ASN A 49 6.52 0.17 24.54
N VAL A 50 6.21 1.48 24.63
CA VAL A 50 6.96 2.52 23.91
C VAL A 50 8.43 2.53 24.33
N GLN A 51 8.72 2.43 25.63
CA GLN A 51 10.10 2.39 26.13
C GLN A 51 10.86 1.16 25.63
N LYS A 52 10.24 -0.03 25.60
CA LYS A 52 10.86 -1.25 25.04
C LYS A 52 11.15 -1.10 23.55
N CYS A 53 10.18 -0.61 22.76
CA CYS A 53 10.38 -0.32 21.34
C CYS A 53 11.53 0.64 21.10
N LYS A 54 11.52 1.79 21.80
CA LYS A 54 12.57 2.80 21.68
C LYS A 54 13.94 2.25 22.05
N ASN A 55 14.05 1.53 23.17
CA ASN A 55 15.32 0.94 23.60
C ASN A 55 15.87 -0.04 22.56
N TRP A 56 14.99 -0.86 21.97
CA TRP A 56 15.39 -1.77 20.91
C TRP A 56 15.89 -1.03 19.67
N ILE A 57 15.16 0.00 19.21
CA ILE A 57 15.52 0.80 18.04
C ILE A 57 16.87 1.49 18.25
N VAL A 58 17.05 2.10 19.42
CA VAL A 58 18.29 2.80 19.78
C VAL A 58 19.47 1.84 19.79
N ALA A 59 19.32 0.65 20.37
CA ALA A 59 20.41 -0.32 20.47
C ALA A 59 20.78 -0.95 19.12
N ASN A 60 19.81 -1.15 18.23
CA ASN A 60 19.99 -2.04 17.07
C ASN A 60 19.93 -1.33 15.71
N ALA A 61 19.26 -0.19 15.62
CA ALA A 61 19.00 0.49 14.34
C ALA A 61 19.56 1.92 14.30
N ALA A 62 19.53 2.67 15.40
CA ALA A 62 19.85 4.10 15.39
C ALA A 62 21.31 4.43 15.05
N ALA A 63 22.25 3.51 15.35
CA ALA A 63 23.67 3.71 15.13
C ALA A 63 24.10 3.56 13.65
N SER A 64 23.39 2.75 12.85
CA SER A 64 23.69 2.56 11.42
C SER A 64 22.78 3.44 10.57
N SER A 65 23.38 4.29 9.72
CA SER A 65 22.64 5.14 8.78
C SER A 65 21.71 4.33 7.86
N GLY A 66 22.18 3.17 7.37
CA GLY A 66 21.40 2.29 6.51
C GLY A 66 20.20 1.68 7.23
N ARG A 67 20.40 1.15 8.44
CA ARG A 67 19.30 0.60 9.26
C ARG A 67 18.29 1.68 9.61
N ASN A 68 18.78 2.86 10.00
CA ASN A 68 17.96 4.00 10.37
C ASN A 68 17.07 4.49 9.22
N ALA A 69 17.63 4.63 8.01
CA ALA A 69 16.87 4.99 6.81
C ALA A 69 15.80 3.93 6.46
N THR A 70 16.16 2.64 6.49
CA THR A 70 15.17 1.57 6.24
C THR A 70 14.08 1.49 7.30
N LEU A 71 14.39 1.81 8.56
CA LEU A 71 13.41 1.90 9.63
C LEU A 71 12.43 3.05 9.36
N GLY A 72 12.92 4.23 8.99
CA GLY A 72 12.08 5.37 8.62
C GLY A 72 11.13 5.02 7.47
N LYS A 73 11.64 4.39 6.41
CA LYS A 73 10.83 3.91 5.28
C LYS A 73 9.77 2.87 5.71
N TYR A 74 10.14 1.94 6.60
CA TYR A 74 9.21 0.96 7.14
C TYR A 74 8.09 1.61 7.96
N LEU A 75 8.39 2.58 8.82
CA LEU A 75 7.37 3.28 9.62
C LEU A 75 6.36 4.05 8.76
N VAL A 76 6.80 4.61 7.62
CA VAL A 76 5.91 5.24 6.62
C VAL A 76 4.97 4.18 6.03
N ALA A 77 5.53 3.13 5.42
CA ALA A 77 4.74 2.08 4.78
C ALA A 77 3.79 1.38 5.79
N LEU A 78 4.24 1.21 7.04
CA LEU A 78 3.44 0.68 8.13
C LEU A 78 2.24 1.58 8.42
N SER A 79 2.47 2.89 8.57
CA SER A 79 1.40 3.86 8.84
C SER A 79 0.37 3.91 7.71
N GLU A 80 0.84 3.89 6.45
CA GLU A 80 -0.01 3.95 5.26
C GLU A 80 -0.81 2.67 5.03
N SER A 81 -0.25 1.49 5.32
CA SER A 81 -0.93 0.19 5.19
C SER A 81 -2.14 -0.01 6.11
N MET A 82 -2.30 0.84 7.12
CA MET A 82 -3.42 0.76 8.05
C MET A 82 -4.66 1.36 7.38
N GLU A 83 -5.51 0.50 6.82
CA GLU A 83 -6.69 0.92 6.04
C GLU A 83 -8.02 0.75 6.80
N THR A 84 -8.11 -0.19 7.75
CA THR A 84 -9.39 -0.60 8.31
C THR A 84 -9.45 -0.58 9.84
N ASP A 85 -10.49 0.06 10.37
CA ASP A 85 -10.80 0.22 11.81
C ASP A 85 -11.39 -1.04 12.48
N PHE A 86 -11.24 -2.24 11.89
CA PHE A 86 -11.91 -3.45 12.37
C PHE A 86 -11.35 -4.01 13.69
N ASP A 87 -10.15 -3.60 14.11
CA ASP A 87 -9.55 -3.96 15.40
C ASP A 87 -9.36 -2.73 16.29
N ARG A 88 -9.53 -2.90 17.60
CA ARG A 88 -9.14 -1.88 18.59
C ARG A 88 -7.63 -1.97 18.81
N PRO A 89 -6.90 -0.85 18.79
CA PRO A 89 -7.36 0.53 18.68
C PRO A 89 -7.52 0.98 17.21
N SER A 90 -8.36 2.00 16.99
CA SER A 90 -8.63 2.56 15.66
C SER A 90 -7.33 2.91 14.91
N VAL A 91 -7.34 2.82 13.58
CA VAL A 91 -6.26 3.21 12.66
C VAL A 91 -5.68 4.57 13.03
N ARG A 92 -6.55 5.56 13.29
CA ARG A 92 -6.15 6.89 13.77
C ARG A 92 -5.23 6.84 15.00
N ARG A 93 -5.57 6.03 15.99
CA ARG A 93 -4.78 5.87 17.22
C ARG A 93 -3.48 5.13 16.92
N ARG A 94 -3.51 4.05 16.14
CA ARG A 94 -2.31 3.31 15.74
C ARG A 94 -1.30 4.19 15.01
N ARG A 95 -1.75 5.02 14.04
CA ARG A 95 -0.88 6.00 13.36
C ARG A 95 -0.29 7.05 14.30
N LEU A 96 -1.03 7.49 15.33
CA LEU A 96 -0.48 8.35 16.37
C LEU A 96 0.55 7.62 17.25
N HIS A 97 0.33 6.34 17.54
CA HIS A 97 1.26 5.53 18.31
C HIS A 97 2.60 5.35 17.56
N VAL A 98 2.58 5.24 16.22
CA VAL A 98 3.81 5.29 15.42
C VAL A 98 4.58 6.58 15.67
N LEU A 99 3.90 7.74 15.68
CA LEU A 99 4.53 9.03 15.99
C LEU A 99 5.08 9.09 17.41
N TYR A 100 4.43 8.48 18.40
CA TYR A 100 4.96 8.42 19.76
C TYR A 100 6.26 7.61 19.84
N VAL A 101 6.33 6.47 19.17
CA VAL A 101 7.58 5.69 19.08
C VAL A 101 8.68 6.50 18.38
N ALA A 102 8.37 7.11 17.23
CA ALA A 102 9.32 7.94 16.50
C ALA A 102 9.81 9.14 17.35
N SER A 103 8.90 9.81 18.07
CA SER A 103 9.22 10.93 18.94
C SER A 103 10.12 10.53 20.10
N ASP A 104 9.89 9.37 20.72
CA ASP A 104 10.70 8.92 21.85
C ASP A 104 12.11 8.51 21.40
N VAL A 105 12.24 7.92 20.20
CA VAL A 105 13.53 7.64 19.56
C VAL A 105 14.27 8.95 19.24
N LEU A 106 13.60 9.93 18.62
CA LEU A 106 14.20 11.25 18.33
C LEU A 106 14.69 11.91 19.61
N HIS A 107 13.87 11.97 20.65
CA HIS A 107 14.26 12.52 21.94
C HIS A 107 15.50 11.81 22.50
N HIS A 108 15.50 10.48 22.52
CA HIS A 108 16.61 9.72 23.07
C HIS A 108 17.91 9.93 22.29
N VAL A 109 17.87 9.77 20.97
CA VAL A 109 19.08 9.85 20.14
C VAL A 109 19.63 11.29 20.10
N VAL A 110 18.77 12.30 19.94
CA VAL A 110 19.22 13.69 19.83
C VAL A 110 19.59 14.28 21.20
N THR A 111 18.77 14.08 22.23
CA THR A 111 18.99 14.69 23.55
C THR A 111 19.92 13.87 24.44
N ARG A 112 19.82 12.53 24.45
CA ARG A 112 20.64 11.69 25.36
C ARG A 112 21.96 11.27 24.73
N GLN A 113 22.00 11.00 23.43
CA GLN A 113 23.23 10.55 22.75
C GLN A 113 23.95 11.67 21.99
N GLY A 114 23.32 12.85 21.82
CA GLY A 114 23.92 13.99 21.14
C GLY A 114 24.06 13.82 19.62
N LEU A 115 23.47 12.78 19.04
CA LEU A 115 23.56 12.45 17.61
C LEU A 115 22.56 13.30 16.81
N ARG A 116 22.85 14.59 16.65
CA ARG A 116 21.95 15.55 15.99
C ARG A 116 21.69 15.23 14.50
N ASP A 117 22.62 14.55 13.85
CA ASP A 117 22.48 14.12 12.46
C ASP A 117 21.51 12.95 12.26
N PHE A 118 21.05 12.30 13.35
CA PHE A 118 20.05 11.24 13.27
C PHE A 118 18.78 11.70 12.53
N SER A 119 18.37 12.95 12.75
CA SER A 119 17.20 13.55 12.10
C SER A 119 17.31 13.61 10.57
N ARG A 120 18.52 13.67 10.00
CA ARG A 120 18.75 13.70 8.54
C ARG A 120 18.34 12.39 7.88
N ALA A 121 18.59 11.25 8.52
CA ALA A 121 18.20 9.95 7.99
C ALA A 121 16.67 9.77 7.91
N TRP A 122 15.93 10.54 8.71
CA TRP A 122 14.47 10.53 8.75
C TRP A 122 13.84 11.74 8.05
N GLU A 123 14.64 12.62 7.47
CA GLU A 123 14.19 13.85 6.81
C GLU A 123 13.19 13.58 5.69
N ALA A 124 13.43 12.52 4.90
CA ALA A 124 12.55 12.10 3.82
C ALA A 124 11.28 11.37 4.31
N HIS A 125 11.23 10.96 5.58
CA HIS A 125 10.20 10.06 6.10
C HIS A 125 9.25 10.74 7.10
N LEU A 126 9.75 11.62 7.96
CA LEU A 126 8.94 12.31 8.98
C LEU A 126 7.74 13.07 8.41
N PRO A 127 7.85 13.83 7.30
CA PRO A 127 6.70 14.48 6.69
C PRO A 127 5.60 13.48 6.28
N ALA A 128 5.98 12.31 5.74
CA ALA A 128 5.03 11.29 5.31
C ALA A 128 4.35 10.59 6.50
N VAL A 129 5.10 10.25 7.56
CA VAL A 129 4.51 9.67 8.78
C VAL A 129 3.54 10.66 9.45
N VAL A 130 3.91 11.95 9.51
CA VAL A 130 3.03 12.99 10.05
C VAL A 130 1.79 13.17 9.17
N ALA A 131 1.94 13.21 7.84
CA ALA A 131 0.82 13.28 6.93
C ALA A 131 -0.15 12.11 7.14
N ALA A 132 0.36 10.87 7.21
CA ALA A 132 -0.46 9.68 7.44
C ALA A 132 -1.23 9.75 8.78
N ALA A 133 -0.63 10.30 9.83
CA ALA A 133 -1.30 10.51 11.11
C ALA A 133 -2.27 11.70 11.09
N SER A 134 -2.18 12.63 10.14
CA SER A 134 -2.99 13.85 10.10
C SER A 134 -4.22 13.78 9.19
N THR A 135 -4.47 12.67 8.49
CA THR A 135 -5.60 12.50 7.55
C THR A 135 -6.99 12.48 8.19
N PHE A 136 -7.10 12.80 9.48
CA PHE A 136 -8.30 12.62 10.30
C PHE A 136 -8.93 13.97 10.65
N GLU A 137 -9.32 14.73 9.62
CA GLU A 137 -9.87 16.10 9.70
C GLU A 137 -10.97 16.26 10.77
N LYS A 138 -11.85 15.27 10.90
CA LYS A 138 -13.03 15.31 11.77
C LYS A 138 -12.70 15.18 13.26
N TYR A 139 -11.41 15.07 13.61
CA TYR A 139 -10.96 14.74 14.95
C TYR A 139 -9.95 15.78 15.49
N PRO A 140 -10.42 16.97 15.89
CA PRO A 140 -9.54 18.07 16.28
C PRO A 140 -8.64 17.76 17.49
N ARG A 141 -9.11 16.95 18.45
CA ARG A 141 -8.29 16.51 19.59
C ARG A 141 -7.12 15.62 19.16
N HIS A 142 -7.28 14.86 18.09
CA HIS A 142 -6.22 14.03 17.54
C HIS A 142 -5.19 14.88 16.79
N LEU A 143 -5.68 15.80 15.93
CA LEU A 143 -4.82 16.75 15.23
C LEU A 143 -4.05 17.65 16.18
N ALA A 144 -4.66 18.07 17.30
CA ALA A 144 -3.98 18.81 18.36
C ALA A 144 -2.77 18.03 18.89
N LYS A 145 -2.92 16.73 19.21
CA LYS A 145 -1.79 15.90 19.68
C LYS A 145 -0.64 15.82 18.67
N VAL A 146 -0.96 15.70 17.38
CA VAL A 146 0.07 15.69 16.33
C VAL A 146 0.76 17.05 16.23
N ARG A 147 0.01 18.15 16.28
CA ARG A 147 0.54 19.51 16.29
C ARG A 147 1.42 19.79 17.52
N ASP A 148 1.01 19.33 18.69
CA ASP A 148 1.76 19.48 19.94
C ASP A 148 3.09 18.71 19.88
N LEU A 149 3.12 17.53 19.23
CA LEU A 149 4.37 16.82 18.96
C LEU A 149 5.30 17.61 18.03
N ILE A 150 4.76 18.19 16.95
CA ILE A 150 5.56 19.01 16.03
C ILE A 150 6.13 20.23 16.75
N ALA A 151 5.32 20.90 17.59
CA ALA A 151 5.77 22.02 18.41
C ALA A 151 6.87 21.60 19.41
N LEU A 152 6.71 20.44 20.05
CA LEU A 152 7.72 19.87 20.94
C LEU A 152 9.05 19.59 20.20
N TRP A 153 8.97 19.05 18.98
CA TRP A 153 10.16 18.75 18.18
C TRP A 153 10.92 20.01 17.76
N GLU A 154 10.21 21.11 17.50
CA GLU A 154 10.80 22.42 17.22
C GLU A 154 11.40 23.04 18.50
N GLU A 155 10.63 23.11 19.59
CA GLU A 155 11.06 23.69 20.88
C GLU A 155 12.34 23.03 21.38
N ARG A 156 12.42 21.70 21.27
CA ARG A 156 13.57 20.91 21.73
C ARG A 156 14.64 20.69 20.68
N ALA A 157 14.48 21.29 19.50
CA ALA A 157 15.40 21.18 18.37
C ALA A 157 15.76 19.72 18.02
N TYR A 158 14.77 18.81 18.06
CA TYR A 158 14.96 17.41 17.63
C TYR A 158 15.19 17.30 16.13
N VAL A 159 14.63 18.24 15.38
CA VAL A 159 14.72 18.31 13.91
C VAL A 159 15.15 19.73 13.50
N PRO A 160 15.86 19.88 12.37
CA PRO A 160 16.28 21.19 11.90
C PRO A 160 15.08 22.05 11.45
N PRO A 161 15.15 23.39 11.54
CA PRO A 161 14.03 24.29 11.21
C PRO A 161 13.45 24.06 9.80
N ALA A 162 14.30 23.81 8.80
CA ALA A 162 13.86 23.53 7.43
C ALA A 162 13.01 22.24 7.32
N LEU A 163 13.26 21.25 8.19
CA LEU A 163 12.44 20.05 8.27
C LEU A 163 11.14 20.31 9.03
N VAL A 164 11.15 21.14 10.08
CA VAL A 164 9.92 21.57 10.78
C VAL A 164 8.93 22.21 9.80
N THR A 165 9.40 23.09 8.91
CA THR A 165 8.55 23.73 7.89
C THR A 165 7.90 22.68 6.98
N ARG A 166 8.67 21.73 6.44
CA ARG A 166 8.14 20.64 5.59
C ARG A 166 7.16 19.74 6.34
N ILE A 167 7.42 19.44 7.62
CA ILE A 167 6.52 18.66 8.47
C ILE A 167 5.20 19.41 8.70
N ARG A 168 5.26 20.72 8.96
CA ARG A 168 4.07 21.57 9.13
C ARG A 168 3.25 21.64 7.86
N GLU A 169 3.89 21.83 6.71
CA GLU A 169 3.19 21.80 5.42
C GLU A 169 2.55 20.44 5.13
N ALA A 170 3.24 19.34 5.46
CA ALA A 170 2.67 18.01 5.32
C ALA A 170 1.48 17.79 6.28
N PHE A 171 1.57 18.30 7.50
CA PHE A 171 0.47 18.33 8.46
C PHE A 171 -0.72 19.11 7.91
N THR A 172 -0.53 20.35 7.46
CA THR A 172 -1.63 21.20 6.97
C THR A 172 -2.30 20.56 5.76
N ARG A 173 -1.52 20.15 4.75
CA ARG A 173 -2.04 19.46 3.54
C ARG A 173 -2.80 18.16 3.83
N ALA A 174 -2.43 17.44 4.89
CA ALA A 174 -3.09 16.18 5.25
C ALA A 174 -4.31 16.39 6.16
N SER A 175 -4.30 17.44 6.98
CA SER A 175 -5.41 17.77 7.88
C SER A 175 -6.53 18.57 7.23
N ASP A 176 -6.24 19.19 6.09
CA ASP A 176 -7.15 20.03 5.34
C ASP A 176 -8.01 19.20 4.36
N LYS A 177 -9.31 19.48 4.38
CA LYS A 177 -10.33 18.78 3.60
C LYS A 177 -10.18 19.01 2.10
N ASP A 178 -9.72 20.21 1.73
CA ASP A 178 -9.69 20.69 0.36
C ASP A 178 -8.34 20.44 -0.34
N SER A 179 -7.35 19.96 0.41
CA SER A 179 -5.98 19.77 -0.07
C SER A 179 -5.80 18.53 -0.98
N GLY A 180 -6.84 17.70 -1.17
CA GLY A 180 -6.82 16.59 -2.15
C GLY A 180 -5.75 15.51 -1.92
N THR A 181 -5.21 15.39 -0.70
CA THR A 181 -4.13 14.44 -0.40
C THR A 181 -4.61 12.98 -0.52
N ARG A 182 -3.84 12.19 -1.27
CA ARG A 182 -4.11 10.83 -1.80
C ARG A 182 -4.49 9.76 -0.77
N ILE A 183 -4.33 9.99 0.53
CA ILE A 183 -4.39 8.90 1.52
C ILE A 183 -5.81 8.39 1.73
N GLN A 184 -6.84 9.22 1.52
CA GLN A 184 -8.22 8.76 1.29
C GLN A 184 -8.92 9.82 0.44
N MET A 185 -9.06 9.60 -0.88
CA MET A 185 -10.04 10.37 -1.62
C MET A 185 -11.39 10.20 -0.93
N SER A 186 -12.02 11.30 -0.54
CA SER A 186 -13.39 11.24 -0.05
C SER A 186 -14.28 10.59 -1.13
N SER A 187 -15.35 9.90 -0.74
CA SER A 187 -16.28 9.31 -1.71
C SER A 187 -16.79 10.36 -2.71
N GLU A 188 -16.93 11.61 -2.27
CA GLU A 188 -17.30 12.77 -3.08
C GLU A 188 -16.19 13.16 -4.07
N ALA A 189 -14.94 13.25 -3.63
CA ALA A 189 -13.81 13.51 -4.53
C ALA A 189 -13.60 12.37 -5.54
N LEU A 190 -13.83 11.11 -5.13
CA LEU A 190 -13.77 9.95 -6.02
C LEU A 190 -14.90 10.01 -7.06
N LYS A 191 -16.11 10.42 -6.67
CA LYS A 191 -17.22 10.67 -7.60
C LYS A 191 -16.88 11.79 -8.58
N LEU A 192 -16.35 12.91 -8.08
CA LEU A 192 -15.95 14.04 -8.91
C LEU A 192 -14.84 13.65 -9.90
N ALA A 193 -13.87 12.84 -9.47
CA ALA A 193 -12.83 12.30 -10.34
C ALA A 193 -13.38 11.28 -11.36
N LYS A 194 -14.40 10.49 -11.00
CA LYS A 194 -15.14 9.62 -11.96
C LYS A 194 -15.95 10.43 -12.98
N GLU A 195 -16.34 11.65 -12.62
CA GLU A 195 -17.09 12.58 -13.48
C GLU A 195 -16.19 13.47 -14.35
N ALA A 196 -14.89 13.54 -14.04
CA ALA A 196 -13.93 14.31 -14.82
C ALA A 196 -13.86 13.83 -16.29
N PRO A 197 -13.67 14.74 -17.27
CA PRO A 197 -13.54 14.36 -18.67
C PRO A 197 -12.35 13.41 -18.88
N PHE A 198 -12.56 12.33 -19.63
CA PHE A 198 -11.45 11.45 -20.05
C PHE A 198 -10.58 12.19 -21.06
N VAL A 199 -9.32 12.44 -20.71
CA VAL A 199 -8.32 13.08 -21.58
C VAL A 199 -7.32 12.02 -22.01
N LEU A 200 -7.11 11.89 -23.32
CA LEU A 200 -6.11 10.99 -23.88
C LEU A 200 -4.73 11.67 -23.87
N PRO A 201 -3.67 10.97 -23.42
CA PRO A 201 -2.30 11.45 -23.60
C PRO A 201 -1.90 11.39 -25.08
N ALA A 202 -0.79 12.05 -25.45
CA ALA A 202 -0.29 12.03 -26.83
C ALA A 202 0.28 10.66 -27.24
N SER A 203 0.80 9.89 -26.28
CA SER A 203 1.31 8.54 -26.52
C SER A 203 1.03 7.64 -25.31
N HIS A 204 0.95 6.33 -25.57
CA HIS A 204 0.82 5.29 -24.56
C HIS A 204 2.04 4.36 -24.64
N GLY A 205 2.96 4.51 -23.69
CA GLY A 205 4.28 3.87 -23.67
C GLY A 205 5.41 4.87 -23.94
N ASP A 206 6.64 4.46 -23.63
CA ASP A 206 7.85 5.27 -23.84
C ASP A 206 8.59 4.78 -25.09
N ALA A 207 8.92 5.68 -26.01
CA ALA A 207 9.63 5.35 -27.24
C ALA A 207 11.10 4.96 -27.02
N SER A 208 11.67 5.32 -25.88
CA SER A 208 13.03 4.95 -25.50
C SER A 208 13.11 3.60 -24.79
N ALA A 209 11.98 3.07 -24.34
CA ALA A 209 11.93 1.80 -23.63
C ALA A 209 12.04 0.60 -24.59
N PRO A 210 12.72 -0.49 -24.19
CA PRO A 210 12.73 -1.73 -24.96
C PRO A 210 11.33 -2.34 -25.03
N TRP A 211 11.09 -3.19 -26.04
CA TRP A 211 9.76 -3.79 -26.29
C TRP A 211 9.19 -4.55 -25.07
N SER A 212 10.04 -5.09 -24.20
CA SER A 212 9.67 -5.82 -22.98
C SER A 212 9.04 -4.93 -21.92
N ASP A 213 9.37 -3.65 -21.94
CA ASP A 213 8.98 -2.67 -20.91
C ASP A 213 7.81 -1.80 -21.40
N LEU A 214 7.40 -1.97 -22.67
CA LEU A 214 6.21 -1.32 -23.21
C LEU A 214 4.93 -1.88 -22.56
N PRO A 215 3.90 -1.04 -22.37
CA PRO A 215 2.61 -1.52 -21.87
C PRO A 215 2.03 -2.63 -22.75
N ALA A 216 1.44 -3.66 -22.14
CA ALA A 216 0.86 -4.81 -22.85
C ALA A 216 -0.19 -4.41 -23.90
N ALA A 217 -0.90 -3.29 -23.69
CA ALA A 217 -1.84 -2.74 -24.68
C ALA A 217 -1.18 -2.42 -26.03
N SER A 218 0.11 -2.08 -26.04
CA SER A 218 0.90 -1.83 -27.26
C SER A 218 1.02 -3.09 -28.15
N TRP A 219 0.79 -4.27 -27.58
CA TRP A 219 0.85 -5.53 -28.32
C TRP A 219 -0.47 -5.84 -29.01
N LEU A 220 -1.59 -5.24 -28.57
CA LEU A 220 -2.93 -5.55 -29.05
C LEU A 220 -3.08 -5.35 -30.57
N ALA A 221 -2.44 -4.31 -31.12
CA ALA A 221 -2.47 -4.04 -32.56
C ALA A 221 -1.75 -5.09 -33.42
N HIS A 222 -0.94 -5.95 -32.78
CA HIS A 222 -0.17 -7.01 -33.43
C HIS A 222 -0.71 -8.41 -33.11
N LEU A 223 -1.77 -8.51 -32.32
CA LEU A 223 -2.42 -9.78 -32.00
C LEU A 223 -3.49 -10.08 -33.05
N ASP A 224 -3.21 -11.08 -33.88
CA ASP A 224 -4.20 -11.65 -34.78
C ASP A 224 -4.99 -12.76 -34.05
N PRO A 225 -6.34 -12.71 -34.06
CA PRO A 225 -7.16 -13.75 -33.45
C PRO A 225 -6.80 -15.14 -34.01
N ASN A 226 -6.57 -16.09 -33.11
CA ASN A 226 -6.24 -17.50 -33.42
C ASN A 226 -4.94 -17.71 -34.23
N SER A 227 -4.05 -16.71 -34.28
CA SER A 227 -2.76 -16.87 -34.92
C SER A 227 -1.75 -17.54 -33.98
N ALA A 228 -1.09 -18.60 -34.45
CA ALA A 228 0.04 -19.23 -33.77
C ALA A 228 1.39 -18.56 -34.13
N MET A 229 1.37 -17.52 -34.95
CA MET A 229 2.60 -16.86 -35.40
C MET A 229 3.24 -16.05 -34.26
N PRO A 230 4.57 -16.16 -34.08
CA PRO A 230 5.25 -15.35 -33.08
C PRO A 230 5.18 -13.87 -33.46
N MET A 231 4.86 -13.02 -32.47
CA MET A 231 4.86 -11.57 -32.66
C MET A 231 6.25 -11.05 -33.01
N SER A 232 6.32 -10.14 -33.97
CA SER A 232 7.59 -9.48 -34.33
C SER A 232 7.93 -8.38 -33.33
N ARG A 233 8.95 -8.62 -32.51
CA ARG A 233 9.43 -7.70 -31.46
C ARG A 233 9.87 -6.33 -32.01
N SER A 234 10.39 -6.29 -33.24
CA SER A 234 10.86 -5.06 -33.89
C SER A 234 9.72 -4.14 -34.34
N LEU A 235 8.49 -4.67 -34.42
CA LEU A 235 7.30 -3.90 -34.79
C LEU A 235 6.58 -3.31 -33.58
N LEU A 236 6.86 -3.79 -32.37
CA LEU A 236 6.27 -3.29 -31.13
C LEU A 236 6.76 -1.87 -30.85
N ARG A 237 5.85 -0.90 -30.88
CA ARG A 237 6.12 0.53 -30.62
C ARG A 237 5.04 1.11 -29.71
N PRO A 238 5.32 2.21 -28.99
CA PRO A 238 4.29 2.95 -28.26
C PRO A 238 3.13 3.36 -29.16
N ILE A 239 1.91 3.30 -28.62
CA ILE A 239 0.71 3.69 -29.35
C ILE A 239 0.64 5.21 -29.39
N GLN A 240 0.59 5.77 -30.59
CA GLN A 240 0.36 7.21 -30.78
C GLN A 240 -1.14 7.49 -30.69
N LEU A 241 -1.50 8.41 -29.81
CA LEU A 241 -2.88 8.80 -29.55
C LEU A 241 -3.06 10.27 -29.91
N ARG A 242 -4.29 10.67 -30.24
CA ARG A 242 -4.59 12.09 -30.46
C ARG A 242 -4.80 12.74 -29.09
N PRO A 243 -3.90 13.65 -28.65
CA PRO A 243 -4.04 14.26 -27.34
C PRO A 243 -5.31 15.11 -27.29
N GLY A 244 -5.99 15.09 -26.15
CA GLY A 244 -7.21 15.87 -25.92
C GLY A 244 -8.38 15.04 -25.41
N PRO A 245 -9.60 15.60 -25.40
CA PRO A 245 -10.77 14.92 -24.87
C PRO A 245 -11.07 13.65 -25.68
N ALA A 246 -11.31 12.54 -24.98
CA ALA A 246 -11.67 11.27 -25.59
C ALA A 246 -13.00 11.41 -26.35
N LYS A 247 -13.12 10.66 -27.46
CA LYS A 247 -14.39 10.55 -28.19
C LYS A 247 -15.46 10.00 -27.25
N GLU A 248 -16.68 10.53 -27.33
CA GLU A 248 -17.79 10.16 -26.45
C GLU A 248 -18.09 8.65 -26.48
N ALA A 249 -18.03 8.02 -27.65
CA ALA A 249 -18.19 6.58 -27.80
C ALA A 249 -17.15 5.77 -27.00
N LEU A 250 -15.88 6.22 -27.00
CA LEU A 250 -14.81 5.57 -26.24
C LEU A 250 -15.01 5.78 -24.74
N ALA A 251 -15.35 7.00 -24.32
CA ALA A 251 -15.66 7.30 -22.92
C ALA A 251 -16.83 6.45 -22.41
N LYS A 252 -17.88 6.27 -23.22
CA LYS A 252 -19.03 5.41 -22.89
C LYS A 252 -18.62 3.95 -22.75
N LEU A 253 -17.78 3.44 -23.65
CA LEU A 253 -17.28 2.06 -23.58
C LEU A 253 -16.45 1.84 -22.31
N VAL A 254 -15.53 2.74 -22.00
CA VAL A 254 -14.70 2.66 -20.79
C VAL A 254 -15.59 2.69 -19.53
N LYS A 255 -16.58 3.58 -19.47
CA LYS A 255 -17.53 3.63 -18.35
C LYS A 255 -18.31 2.31 -18.21
N ALA A 256 -18.77 1.74 -19.32
CA ALA A 256 -19.45 0.45 -19.33
C ALA A 256 -18.52 -0.67 -18.83
N THR A 257 -17.29 -0.77 -19.33
CA THR A 257 -16.31 -1.78 -18.91
C THR A 257 -15.95 -1.65 -17.42
N LEU A 258 -15.80 -0.43 -16.91
CA LEU A 258 -15.57 -0.19 -15.48
C LEU A 258 -16.79 -0.62 -14.64
N SER A 259 -18.00 -0.34 -15.11
CA SER A 259 -19.23 -0.80 -14.46
C SER A 259 -19.32 -2.33 -14.44
N ASP A 260 -19.01 -2.98 -15.56
CA ASP A 260 -19.01 -4.44 -15.66
C ASP A 260 -17.97 -5.07 -14.72
N ALA A 261 -16.79 -4.46 -14.59
CA ALA A 261 -15.76 -4.88 -13.65
C ALA A 261 -16.22 -4.70 -12.20
N ASP A 262 -16.78 -3.54 -11.84
CA ASP A 262 -17.33 -3.28 -10.50
C ASP A 262 -18.43 -4.31 -10.15
N ASP A 263 -19.30 -4.64 -11.11
CA ASP A 263 -20.32 -5.67 -10.94
C ASP A 263 -19.72 -7.09 -10.82
N LEU A 264 -18.62 -7.37 -11.52
CA LEU A 264 -17.90 -8.64 -11.44
C LEU A 264 -17.38 -8.94 -10.04
N TYR A 265 -16.84 -7.92 -9.37
CA TYR A 265 -16.24 -8.02 -8.04
C TYR A 265 -17.24 -7.74 -6.91
N ARG A 266 -18.53 -7.58 -7.23
CA ARG A 266 -19.59 -7.42 -6.24
C ARG A 266 -19.76 -8.71 -5.46
N LYS A 267 -19.72 -8.64 -4.13
CA LYS A 267 -19.69 -9.81 -3.21
C LYS A 267 -20.73 -10.89 -3.53
N GLY A 268 -21.95 -10.51 -3.94
CA GLY A 268 -23.01 -11.46 -4.31
C GLY A 268 -22.67 -12.30 -5.55
N ARG A 269 -22.11 -11.71 -6.60
CA ARG A 269 -21.72 -12.44 -7.83
C ARG A 269 -20.49 -13.32 -7.64
N LEU A 270 -19.58 -12.93 -6.74
CA LEU A 270 -18.42 -13.75 -6.42
C LEU A 270 -18.81 -15.07 -5.73
N GLN A 271 -19.86 -15.05 -4.90
CA GLN A 271 -20.41 -16.25 -4.27
C GLN A 271 -21.08 -17.18 -5.31
N GLU A 272 -21.80 -16.62 -6.29
CA GLU A 272 -22.38 -17.38 -7.40
C GLU A 272 -21.30 -17.97 -8.33
N ARG A 273 -20.24 -17.21 -8.62
CA ARG A 273 -19.10 -17.68 -9.44
C ARG A 273 -18.21 -18.70 -8.75
N ALA A 274 -18.13 -18.70 -7.42
CA ALA A 274 -17.40 -19.73 -6.69
C ALA A 274 -18.03 -21.14 -6.85
N ALA A 275 -19.31 -21.20 -7.23
CA ALA A 275 -19.99 -22.44 -7.56
C ALA A 275 -19.80 -22.89 -9.03
N VAL A 276 -19.04 -22.12 -9.83
CA VAL A 276 -18.81 -22.39 -11.25
C VAL A 276 -17.42 -22.98 -11.45
N ASP A 277 -17.37 -24.10 -12.15
CA ASP A 277 -16.14 -24.84 -12.44
C ASP A 277 -15.44 -24.23 -13.67
N PHE A 278 -14.16 -23.88 -13.54
CA PHE A 278 -13.36 -23.28 -14.62
C PHE A 278 -12.31 -24.28 -15.12
N THR A 279 -11.98 -24.24 -16.40
CA THR A 279 -10.85 -25.01 -16.96
C THR A 279 -9.51 -24.42 -16.53
N LEU A 280 -8.42 -25.15 -16.74
CA LEU A 280 -7.05 -24.68 -16.48
C LEU A 280 -6.68 -23.40 -17.27
N LEU A 281 -7.45 -23.06 -18.30
CA LEU A 281 -7.29 -21.85 -19.12
C LEU A 281 -8.28 -20.72 -18.73
N GLY A 282 -9.08 -20.92 -17.67
CA GLY A 282 -10.00 -19.90 -17.15
C GLY A 282 -11.36 -19.84 -17.85
N GLU A 283 -11.69 -20.80 -18.71
CA GLU A 283 -13.00 -20.86 -19.37
C GLU A 283 -14.05 -21.56 -18.49
N MET A 284 -15.27 -21.04 -18.47
CA MET A 284 -16.38 -21.63 -17.71
C MET A 284 -16.80 -22.97 -18.32
N ARG A 285 -16.79 -24.06 -17.53
CA ARG A 285 -17.32 -25.35 -17.98
C ARG A 285 -18.84 -25.28 -18.09
N LYS A 286 -19.39 -25.61 -19.26
CA LYS A 286 -20.83 -25.84 -19.38
C LYS A 286 -21.22 -27.06 -18.52
N PRO A 287 -22.34 -27.02 -17.79
CA PRO A 287 -22.84 -28.19 -17.08
C PRO A 287 -23.06 -29.33 -18.07
N ARG A 288 -22.59 -30.54 -17.73
CA ARG A 288 -22.83 -31.75 -18.52
C ARG A 288 -24.34 -32.02 -18.47
N GLU A 289 -25.05 -31.87 -19.58
CA GLU A 289 -26.40 -32.39 -19.71
C GLU A 289 -26.34 -33.91 -19.47
N ALA A 290 -27.09 -34.38 -18.48
CA ALA A 290 -27.15 -35.78 -18.13
C ALA A 290 -27.81 -36.55 -19.27
N SER A 291 -27.02 -37.24 -20.09
CA SER A 291 -27.53 -38.20 -21.04
C SER A 291 -28.11 -39.39 -20.28
N SER A 292 -29.40 -39.61 -20.50
CA SER A 292 -30.15 -40.82 -20.17
C SER A 292 -29.37 -42.11 -20.43
N ALA A 293 -29.25 -42.96 -19.43
CA ALA A 293 -28.92 -44.38 -19.59
C ALA A 293 -29.53 -45.19 -18.43
N THR A 294 -30.84 -45.42 -18.50
CA THR A 294 -31.49 -46.50 -17.76
C THR A 294 -31.19 -47.80 -18.51
N GLY A 295 -30.25 -48.59 -18.01
CA GLY A 295 -29.84 -49.86 -18.61
C GLY A 295 -29.51 -50.88 -17.54
N LEU A 296 -30.41 -51.86 -17.41
CA LEU A 296 -30.19 -53.29 -17.15
C LEU A 296 -29.31 -53.73 -15.95
N ALA A 297 -29.95 -54.40 -14.99
CA ALA A 297 -29.48 -55.56 -14.22
C ALA A 297 -30.63 -56.00 -13.27
N ASP A 298 -30.90 -57.24 -12.92
CA ASP A 298 -30.59 -58.57 -13.42
C ASP A 298 -31.54 -59.52 -12.66
N ALA A 299 -31.81 -60.69 -13.25
CA ALA A 299 -32.68 -61.72 -12.69
C ALA A 299 -31.96 -62.64 -11.67
N ASN A 300 -32.77 -63.25 -10.79
CA ASN A 300 -32.52 -64.40 -9.89
C ASN A 300 -31.58 -64.15 -8.69
N THR A 301 -31.91 -64.51 -7.45
CA THR A 301 -32.44 -65.77 -6.85
C THR A 301 -32.96 -65.37 -5.44
N GLU A 302 -33.91 -65.98 -4.71
CA GLU A 302 -34.18 -67.39 -4.40
C GLU A 302 -35.51 -67.50 -3.61
N VAL A 303 -36.09 -68.70 -3.58
CA VAL A 303 -37.46 -69.10 -3.16
C VAL A 303 -37.49 -69.49 -1.65
N PRO A 304 -38.67 -69.66 -1.01
CA PRO A 304 -39.26 -71.00 -0.92
C PRO A 304 -40.75 -71.10 -1.27
#